data_AF-A0A1C5I0L1-F1
#
_entry.id   AF-A0A1C5I0L1-F1
#
_cell.length_a   1.000
_cell.length_b   1.000
_cell.length_c   1.000
_cell.angle_alpha   90.00
_cell.angle_beta   90.00
_cell.angle_gamma   90.00
#
_symmetry.space_group_name_H-M   'P 1'
#
loop_
_entity.id
_entity.type
_entity.pdbx_description
1 polymer ?
#
loop_
_entity_poly.entity_id
_entity_poly.type
_entity_poly.pdbx_seq_one_letter_code
_entity_poly.pdbx_strand_id
1 'polypeptide(L)'
;MAGSLVVAAVGLGGGAASAADHGLSAPDQGRPVLVPTGDPTDPEHPRRAGERPDGGERRYEAGPQGTDGRPDDPRSGWERAAGGDPQESRGTGDDPHQRRDGGGNRWHRDAIAVPCDSAQLIAALVRVNAEGGGTLRLAPKCTYPLTHAFGQPDQYDGGIRDAREAADTAENPGDAEAPPRNPADDKSGLPVIYHPVTIEGAGATIVRKTDAEAFRFFTVRDGGELTLRDVVLRNGRSAAEGGAIHVVHGASAVVERTTITHSVSLSAEGGGGAIFNDGNMLVDESTFVSNNAAGKAGKGGGFLNGGVLTMHRSEFRDNSAVAYGGGLANYRGAAEVQGSTFAHNTATHGGGVASFSARTRVSDTKVLGNTAQIGGGLANSDAVLFLRRLTVRDNTATGNGGGISTFQGLVPLDDSVVAGNTARGNGGGLYAEKSNLLVRQSEVSRNTAVGARSTGGGIFASLGQLTLHRSEVIRNGGTTGPGGIHADKARVTVDDETDVIENRPTNCAGSRVPVTHCFR
;
A
#
# COMPACT_ATOMS: atom_id res chain seq x y z
N MET A 1 -33.52 20.92 -22.12
CA MET A 1 -33.77 20.99 -20.67
C MET A 1 -32.74 20.11 -20.00
N ALA A 2 -31.68 20.72 -19.47
CA ALA A 2 -30.57 20.06 -18.79
C ALA A 2 -30.10 21.03 -17.68
N GLY A 3 -29.99 20.54 -16.45
CA GLY A 3 -29.59 21.32 -15.28
C GLY A 3 -28.29 20.77 -14.71
N SER A 4 -27.20 21.50 -14.90
CA SER A 4 -25.94 21.29 -14.17
C SER A 4 -25.97 22.12 -12.88
N LEU A 5 -25.81 21.47 -11.72
CA LEU A 5 -25.64 22.12 -10.44
C LEU A 5 -24.15 22.48 -10.24
N VAL A 6 -23.83 23.76 -10.38
CA VAL A 6 -22.58 24.37 -9.87
C VAL A 6 -22.90 24.95 -8.49
N VAL A 7 -22.16 24.51 -7.46
CA VAL A 7 -22.26 25.08 -6.11
C VAL A 7 -21.55 26.43 -6.10
N ALA A 8 -22.35 27.50 -6.01
CA ALA A 8 -21.91 28.88 -5.94
C ALA A 8 -21.33 29.24 -4.57
N ALA A 9 -20.20 29.95 -4.60
CA ALA A 9 -19.70 30.78 -3.52
C ALA A 9 -20.61 32.01 -3.36
N VAL A 10 -21.00 32.31 -2.12
CA VAL A 10 -21.78 33.51 -1.76
C VAL A 10 -20.87 34.74 -1.82
N GLY A 11 -21.31 35.75 -2.55
CA GLY A 11 -20.55 36.96 -2.84
C GLY A 11 -20.75 38.13 -1.88
N LEU A 12 -20.13 39.25 -2.24
CA LEU A 12 -20.45 40.60 -1.78
C LEU A 12 -20.36 41.56 -2.98
N GLY A 13 -21.24 42.56 -2.97
CA GLY A 13 -21.57 43.59 -3.98
C GLY A 13 -20.40 44.15 -4.80
N GLY A 14 -20.58 44.58 -6.05
CA GLY A 14 -21.67 45.41 -6.56
C GLY A 14 -21.04 46.68 -7.16
N GLY A 15 -21.31 46.96 -8.43
CA GLY A 15 -20.84 48.18 -9.10
C GLY A 15 -20.61 47.98 -10.59
N ALA A 16 -21.59 48.36 -11.40
CA ALA A 16 -21.59 48.29 -12.86
C ALA A 16 -21.01 49.55 -13.50
N ALA A 17 -20.35 49.38 -14.66
CA ALA A 17 -20.16 50.29 -15.82
C ALA A 17 -18.84 49.90 -16.51
N SER A 18 -18.58 50.03 -17.81
CA SER A 18 -19.34 50.17 -19.06
C SER A 18 -18.29 49.98 -20.17
N ALA A 19 -18.71 49.55 -21.35
CA ALA A 19 -17.86 49.24 -22.51
C ALA A 19 -16.95 50.39 -22.99
N ALA A 20 -15.78 50.05 -23.56
CA ALA A 20 -15.46 50.25 -24.98
C ALA A 20 -13.95 50.06 -25.28
N ASP A 21 -13.68 49.16 -26.22
CA ASP A 21 -12.76 49.23 -27.37
C ASP A 21 -11.44 50.03 -27.30
N HIS A 22 -10.31 49.36 -27.60
CA HIS A 22 -9.35 49.73 -28.67
C HIS A 22 -8.09 48.84 -28.68
N GLY A 23 -7.88 48.14 -29.81
CA GLY A 23 -6.67 48.25 -30.64
C GLY A 23 -5.28 47.79 -30.14
N LEU A 24 -4.84 46.65 -30.70
CA LEU A 24 -3.50 46.35 -31.26
C LEU A 24 -2.23 46.51 -30.39
N SER A 25 -1.55 45.39 -30.11
CA SER A 25 -0.18 45.04 -30.59
C SER A 25 0.43 43.91 -29.74
N ALA A 26 0.93 42.85 -30.38
CA ALA A 26 1.90 41.89 -29.81
C ALA A 26 3.31 42.26 -30.33
N PRO A 27 4.44 41.63 -29.93
CA PRO A 27 4.67 40.56 -28.93
C PRO A 27 5.87 40.87 -27.98
N ASP A 28 6.15 40.06 -26.96
CA ASP A 28 7.55 39.62 -26.68
C ASP A 28 7.64 38.42 -25.72
N GLN A 29 8.66 37.59 -25.95
CA GLN A 29 8.95 36.35 -25.22
C GLN A 29 9.83 36.59 -23.98
N GLY A 30 9.53 35.89 -22.89
CA GLY A 30 10.38 35.84 -21.69
C GLY A 30 10.62 34.42 -21.20
N ARG A 31 11.85 33.92 -21.43
CA ARG A 31 12.44 32.69 -20.84
C ARG A 31 13.17 33.02 -19.52
N PRO A 32 13.58 32.00 -18.73
CA PRO A 32 13.44 31.97 -17.26
C PRO A 32 14.65 32.48 -16.46
N VAL A 33 14.40 32.77 -15.17
CA VAL A 33 15.39 33.23 -14.18
C VAL A 33 16.17 32.05 -13.58
N LEU A 34 17.50 32.22 -13.58
CA LEU A 34 18.53 31.35 -12.99
C LEU A 34 18.62 31.50 -11.47
N VAL A 35 18.87 30.38 -10.79
CA VAL A 35 19.29 30.29 -9.38
C VAL A 35 20.82 30.31 -9.33
N PRO A 36 21.49 31.14 -8.49
CA PRO A 36 22.92 31.05 -8.29
C PRO A 36 23.29 30.15 -7.11
N THR A 37 24.34 29.37 -7.32
CA THR A 37 25.11 28.56 -6.36
C THR A 37 26.13 29.40 -5.58
N GLY A 38 26.50 28.94 -4.39
CA GLY A 38 27.66 29.46 -3.62
C GLY A 38 27.87 28.73 -2.29
N ASP A 39 29.01 28.03 -2.19
CA ASP A 39 29.58 27.25 -1.06
C ASP A 39 30.80 28.02 -0.48
N PRO A 40 31.64 27.48 0.43
CA PRO A 40 31.53 27.11 1.85
C PRO A 40 32.30 28.10 2.78
N THR A 41 32.09 28.03 4.12
CA THR A 41 33.17 28.12 5.14
C THR A 41 32.62 27.89 6.57
N ASP A 42 33.33 27.08 7.35
CA ASP A 42 33.31 26.91 8.82
C ASP A 42 34.72 27.32 9.31
N PRO A 43 34.95 27.96 10.48
CA PRO A 43 34.90 27.28 11.79
C PRO A 43 34.43 28.15 12.98
N GLU A 44 33.95 27.54 14.08
CA GLU A 44 34.61 27.59 15.41
C GLU A 44 33.76 26.99 16.56
N HIS A 45 34.46 26.22 17.40
CA HIS A 45 34.04 25.61 18.65
C HIS A 45 34.20 26.62 19.82
N PRO A 46 33.51 26.42 20.96
CA PRO A 46 34.31 25.97 22.11
C PRO A 46 33.64 24.91 23.00
N ARG A 47 34.49 24.03 23.55
CA ARG A 47 34.25 23.09 24.66
C ARG A 47 34.50 23.79 26.00
N ARG A 48 33.84 23.45 27.11
CA ARG A 48 34.19 22.51 28.23
C ARG A 48 33.65 23.18 29.53
N ALA A 49 33.34 22.59 30.68
CA ALA A 49 33.48 21.27 31.31
C ALA A 49 32.72 21.25 32.66
N GLY A 50 32.58 20.06 33.27
CA GLY A 50 32.30 19.81 34.70
C GLY A 50 30.80 19.80 35.05
N GLU A 51 30.20 18.81 35.72
CA GLU A 51 30.62 18.16 36.97
C GLU A 51 30.22 16.67 37.08
N ARG A 52 30.72 16.05 38.15
CA ARG A 52 30.94 14.62 38.44
C ARG A 52 29.74 13.89 39.11
N PRO A 53 29.83 12.55 39.32
CA PRO A 53 28.72 11.66 39.63
C PRO A 53 28.66 11.19 41.09
N ASP A 54 27.45 10.85 41.55
CA ASP A 54 27.14 9.92 42.66
C ASP A 54 26.22 8.84 42.05
N GLY A 55 26.34 7.53 42.27
CA GLY A 55 26.74 6.80 43.47
C GLY A 55 25.52 5.97 43.91
N GLY A 56 25.44 4.69 43.52
CA GLY A 56 24.28 3.84 43.85
C GLY A 56 24.38 2.41 43.31
N GLU A 57 25.19 1.59 43.97
CA GLU A 57 25.34 0.15 43.76
C GLU A 57 24.06 -0.63 44.08
N ARG A 58 23.73 -1.68 43.30
CA ARG A 58 23.10 -2.90 43.83
C ARG A 58 23.71 -4.14 43.17
N ARG A 59 24.20 -5.02 44.05
CA ARG A 59 24.82 -6.32 43.80
C ARG A 59 23.90 -7.28 43.05
N TYR A 60 24.48 -8.04 42.13
CA TYR A 60 24.03 -9.39 41.77
C TYR A 60 25.05 -10.38 42.35
N GLU A 61 24.63 -11.16 43.35
CA GLU A 61 25.37 -12.33 43.81
C GLU A 61 24.78 -13.60 43.17
N ALA A 62 25.68 -14.49 42.76
CA ALA A 62 25.42 -15.81 42.19
C ALA A 62 24.96 -16.82 43.25
N GLY A 63 24.27 -17.87 42.80
CA GLY A 63 23.60 -18.93 43.60
C GLY A 63 24.51 -19.87 44.41
N PRO A 64 23.99 -21.02 44.91
CA PRO A 64 23.84 -22.19 44.03
C PRO A 64 22.69 -23.21 44.32
N GLN A 65 22.41 -24.02 43.28
CA GLN A 65 22.03 -25.48 43.23
C GLN A 65 20.79 -25.97 44.01
N GLY A 66 19.72 -26.45 43.35
CA GLY A 66 19.48 -27.81 42.80
C GLY A 66 18.06 -28.23 43.31
N THR A 67 17.17 -28.99 42.66
CA THR A 67 17.21 -30.12 41.73
C THR A 67 15.82 -30.31 41.07
N ASP A 68 15.81 -30.87 39.86
CA ASP A 68 14.86 -31.81 39.23
C ASP A 68 13.33 -31.63 39.31
N GLY A 69 12.70 -31.68 38.12
CA GLY A 69 11.32 -32.10 37.94
C GLY A 69 10.57 -31.44 36.78
N ARG A 70 10.69 -32.00 35.56
CA ARG A 70 9.69 -31.80 34.49
C ARG A 70 8.40 -32.52 34.87
N PRO A 71 7.22 -32.01 34.46
CA PRO A 71 6.53 -32.67 33.34
C PRO A 71 5.75 -31.72 32.40
N ASP A 72 5.90 -32.01 31.10
CA ASP A 72 4.92 -32.24 30.03
C ASP A 72 3.64 -31.38 29.85
N ASP A 73 3.58 -30.85 28.62
CA ASP A 73 2.46 -30.32 27.84
C ASP A 73 1.46 -31.42 27.43
N PRO A 74 0.14 -31.16 27.45
CA PRO A 74 -0.79 -31.94 26.66
C PRO A 74 -1.62 -31.06 25.70
N ARG A 75 -1.31 -31.17 24.40
CA ARG A 75 -2.30 -31.04 23.34
C ARG A 75 -2.12 -32.14 22.29
N SER A 76 -3.11 -33.02 22.20
CA SER A 76 -3.67 -33.62 20.97
C SER A 76 -4.09 -35.07 21.21
N GLY A 77 -5.28 -35.42 20.74
CA GLY A 77 -5.76 -36.81 20.75
C GLY A 77 -7.26 -36.93 20.63
N TRP A 78 -7.79 -36.66 19.44
CA TRP A 78 -9.13 -37.08 19.05
C TRP A 78 -9.17 -38.59 18.89
N GLU A 79 -10.31 -39.14 19.29
CA GLU A 79 -10.68 -40.55 19.37
C GLU A 79 -10.44 -41.32 18.07
N ARG A 80 -9.89 -42.54 18.17
CA ARG A 80 -10.31 -43.67 17.34
C ARG A 80 -10.47 -44.93 18.17
N ALA A 81 -11.64 -45.53 17.98
CA ALA A 81 -12.11 -46.74 18.59
C ALA A 81 -11.33 -47.98 18.14
N ALA A 82 -11.44 -48.97 19.02
CA ALA A 82 -10.81 -50.26 19.02
C ALA A 82 -11.16 -51.19 17.84
N GLY A 83 -10.28 -52.18 17.64
CA GLY A 83 -10.71 -53.57 17.50
C GLY A 83 -10.08 -54.37 16.38
N GLY A 84 -9.18 -55.30 16.73
CA GLY A 84 -9.03 -56.59 16.04
C GLY A 84 -7.63 -56.96 15.52
N ASP A 85 -6.83 -57.63 16.34
CA ASP A 85 -5.70 -58.51 15.98
C ASP A 85 -6.21 -59.89 15.46
N PRO A 86 -5.36 -60.88 15.11
CA PRO A 86 -4.33 -60.89 14.06
C PRO A 86 -4.37 -62.21 13.23
N GLN A 87 -3.70 -62.29 12.07
CA GLN A 87 -3.15 -63.57 11.62
C GLN A 87 -2.00 -63.44 10.61
N GLU A 88 -0.88 -64.04 10.98
CA GLU A 88 0.30 -64.28 10.14
C GLU A 88 -0.02 -65.25 8.99
N SER A 89 0.54 -64.97 7.81
CA SER A 89 1.07 -66.05 6.96
C SER A 89 2.19 -65.52 6.08
N ARG A 90 3.40 -66.03 6.32
CA ARG A 90 4.56 -65.93 5.43
C ARG A 90 4.27 -66.68 4.14
N GLY A 91 4.61 -66.07 3.00
CA GLY A 91 4.62 -66.72 1.69
C GLY A 91 5.70 -66.12 0.81
N THR A 92 6.81 -66.84 0.69
CA THR A 92 7.90 -66.64 -0.28
C THR A 92 7.44 -67.03 -1.68
N GLY A 93 7.79 -66.24 -2.69
CA GLY A 93 7.59 -66.58 -4.10
C GLY A 93 8.45 -65.69 -5.00
N ASP A 94 9.60 -66.21 -5.41
CA ASP A 94 10.39 -65.74 -6.56
C ASP A 94 9.65 -66.08 -7.87
N ASP A 95 9.54 -65.13 -8.81
CA ASP A 95 9.90 -65.36 -10.22
C ASP A 95 10.07 -64.03 -11.00
N PRO A 96 11.06 -63.91 -11.92
CA PRO A 96 11.58 -62.65 -12.44
C PRO A 96 11.16 -62.39 -13.90
N HIS A 97 10.63 -61.20 -14.22
CA HIS A 97 10.65 -60.72 -15.61
C HIS A 97 10.81 -59.20 -15.74
N GLN A 98 11.97 -58.84 -16.28
CA GLN A 98 12.18 -57.86 -17.34
C GLN A 98 12.02 -56.36 -17.03
N ARG A 99 13.20 -55.74 -16.94
CA ARG A 99 13.55 -54.37 -17.32
C ARG A 99 12.58 -53.75 -18.34
N ARG A 100 11.90 -52.70 -17.91
CA ARG A 100 11.50 -51.57 -18.76
C ARG A 100 11.82 -50.28 -18.01
N ASP A 101 13.02 -49.78 -18.26
CA ASP A 101 13.37 -48.40 -18.02
C ASP A 101 12.44 -47.51 -18.88
N GLY A 102 11.74 -46.56 -18.25
CA GLY A 102 10.99 -45.56 -19.01
C GLY A 102 9.81 -44.96 -18.28
N GLY A 103 10.03 -43.83 -17.61
CA GLY A 103 8.93 -42.99 -17.11
C GLY A 103 9.31 -42.00 -16.01
N GLY A 104 10.50 -41.38 -16.10
CA GLY A 104 10.95 -40.38 -15.14
C GLY A 104 9.98 -39.19 -15.02
N ASN A 105 9.78 -38.75 -13.78
CA ASN A 105 9.05 -37.57 -13.34
C ASN A 105 9.33 -36.34 -14.22
N ARG A 106 8.33 -35.94 -15.01
CA ARG A 106 8.44 -34.85 -16.02
C ARG A 106 8.10 -33.47 -15.44
N TRP A 107 8.53 -33.17 -14.21
CA TRP A 107 8.35 -31.86 -13.56
C TRP A 107 9.58 -31.35 -12.79
N HIS A 108 10.74 -31.99 -12.97
CA HIS A 108 12.02 -31.41 -12.57
C HIS A 108 12.84 -31.13 -13.82
N ARG A 109 12.47 -30.09 -14.58
CA ARG A 109 13.46 -29.47 -15.47
C ARG A 109 14.46 -28.75 -14.57
N ASP A 110 15.73 -29.14 -14.67
CA ASP A 110 16.81 -28.44 -13.96
C ASP A 110 16.75 -26.95 -14.28
N ALA A 111 16.86 -26.12 -13.24
CA ALA A 111 16.82 -24.67 -13.42
C ALA A 111 17.95 -24.21 -14.35
N ILE A 112 17.62 -23.34 -15.31
CA ILE A 112 18.58 -22.80 -16.27
C ILE A 112 19.43 -21.75 -15.57
N ALA A 113 20.74 -22.01 -15.45
CA ALA A 113 21.69 -21.03 -14.95
C ALA A 113 21.86 -19.90 -15.99
N VAL A 114 21.71 -18.66 -15.54
CA VAL A 114 21.85 -17.46 -16.36
C VAL A 114 23.18 -16.78 -15.99
N PRO A 115 24.17 -16.74 -16.90
CA PRO A 115 25.40 -15.98 -16.72
C PRO A 115 25.13 -14.51 -16.38
N CYS A 116 26.13 -13.79 -15.85
CA CYS A 116 26.00 -12.37 -15.51
C CYS A 116 26.02 -11.48 -16.77
N ASP A 117 24.99 -11.62 -17.60
CA ASP A 117 24.84 -10.93 -18.87
C ASP A 117 23.34 -10.75 -19.21
N SER A 118 22.94 -9.53 -19.58
CA SER A 118 21.55 -9.20 -19.86
C SER A 118 20.98 -9.88 -21.11
N ALA A 119 21.81 -10.11 -22.15
CA ALA A 119 21.37 -10.81 -23.35
C ALA A 119 21.12 -12.29 -23.04
N GLN A 120 21.93 -12.89 -22.16
CA GLN A 120 21.70 -14.26 -21.67
C GLN A 120 20.43 -14.36 -20.83
N LEU A 121 20.10 -13.35 -20.01
CA LEU A 121 18.82 -13.30 -19.30
C LEU A 121 17.64 -13.27 -20.26
N ILE A 122 17.68 -12.41 -21.27
CA ILE A 122 16.63 -12.32 -22.29
C ILE A 122 16.50 -13.65 -23.05
N ALA A 123 17.62 -14.23 -23.51
CA ALA A 123 17.63 -15.50 -24.23
C ALA A 123 17.06 -16.65 -23.40
N ALA A 124 17.39 -16.71 -22.11
CA ALA A 124 16.85 -17.70 -21.19
C ALA A 124 15.34 -17.55 -21.00
N LEU A 125 14.83 -16.33 -20.89
CA LEU A 125 13.39 -16.05 -20.81
C LEU A 125 12.64 -16.44 -22.09
N VAL A 126 13.17 -16.09 -23.27
CA VAL A 126 12.62 -16.52 -24.55
C VAL A 126 12.52 -18.05 -24.63
N ARG A 127 13.58 -18.74 -24.19
CA ARG A 127 13.63 -20.20 -24.18
C ARG A 127 12.56 -20.81 -23.26
N VAL A 128 12.44 -20.38 -22.01
CA VAL A 128 11.45 -20.96 -21.09
C VAL A 128 10.03 -20.69 -21.56
N ASN A 129 9.76 -19.52 -22.14
CA ASN A 129 8.46 -19.25 -22.75
C ASN A 129 8.17 -20.22 -23.91
N ALA A 130 9.12 -20.43 -24.82
CA ALA A 130 8.94 -21.37 -25.94
C ALA A 130 8.77 -22.84 -25.48
N GLU A 131 9.31 -23.20 -24.32
CA GLU A 131 9.26 -24.55 -23.76
C GLU A 131 8.05 -24.78 -22.81
N GLY A 132 7.15 -23.80 -22.67
CA GLY A 132 5.94 -23.90 -21.83
C GLY A 132 6.16 -23.60 -20.34
N GLY A 133 7.25 -22.92 -19.99
CA GLY A 133 7.61 -22.52 -18.63
C GLY A 133 8.92 -23.13 -18.14
N GLY A 134 9.42 -22.61 -17.01
CA GLY A 134 10.65 -23.10 -16.40
C GLY A 134 11.22 -22.20 -15.29
N THR A 135 12.31 -22.67 -14.67
CA THR A 135 13.02 -21.94 -13.62
C THR A 135 14.35 -21.41 -14.15
N LEU A 136 14.62 -20.13 -13.88
CA LEU A 136 15.88 -19.45 -14.14
C LEU A 136 16.62 -19.19 -12.82
N ARG A 137 17.93 -19.42 -12.80
CA ARG A 137 18.81 -19.06 -11.68
C ARG A 137 19.78 -17.98 -12.13
N LEU A 138 19.63 -16.78 -11.59
CA LEU A 138 20.51 -15.66 -11.90
C LEU A 138 21.88 -15.84 -11.23
N ALA A 139 22.90 -15.28 -11.84
CA ALA A 139 24.23 -15.21 -11.24
C ALA A 139 24.15 -14.42 -9.92
N PRO A 140 24.62 -14.99 -8.79
CA PRO A 140 24.47 -14.37 -7.47
C PRO A 140 25.00 -12.93 -7.43
N LYS A 141 24.19 -12.01 -6.90
CA LYS A 141 24.51 -10.58 -6.76
C LYS A 141 24.92 -9.86 -8.04
N CYS A 142 24.70 -10.45 -9.22
CA CYS A 142 24.99 -9.84 -10.51
C CYS A 142 24.08 -8.63 -10.76
N THR A 143 24.54 -7.68 -11.58
CA THR A 143 23.68 -6.62 -12.13
C THR A 143 23.44 -6.86 -13.63
N TYR A 144 22.18 -6.93 -14.03
CA TYR A 144 21.69 -7.10 -15.39
C TYR A 144 21.13 -5.76 -15.91
N PRO A 145 21.95 -4.92 -16.57
CA PRO A 145 21.49 -3.65 -17.13
C PRO A 145 20.70 -3.86 -18.43
N LEU A 146 19.49 -3.30 -18.49
CA LEU A 146 18.65 -3.24 -19.69
C LEU A 146 18.73 -1.83 -20.30
N THR A 147 18.94 -1.75 -21.61
CA THR A 147 19.15 -0.49 -22.34
C THR A 147 18.05 -0.13 -23.31
N HIS A 148 17.16 -1.07 -23.63
CA HIS A 148 16.07 -0.91 -24.58
C HIS A 148 14.92 -1.83 -24.22
N ALA A 149 13.72 -1.53 -24.72
CA ALA A 149 12.59 -2.43 -24.63
C ALA A 149 12.85 -3.70 -25.47
N PHE A 150 12.36 -4.85 -25.01
CA PHE A 150 12.36 -6.07 -25.81
C PHE A 150 11.35 -5.92 -26.95
N GLY A 151 11.82 -6.08 -28.19
CA GLY A 151 11.01 -5.91 -29.39
C GLY A 151 10.00 -7.04 -29.57
N GLN A 152 8.85 -6.94 -28.92
CA GLN A 152 7.72 -7.85 -29.09
C GLN A 152 6.44 -7.03 -29.27
N PRO A 153 5.67 -7.23 -30.36
CA PRO A 153 4.36 -6.60 -30.49
C PRO A 153 3.43 -7.17 -29.42
N ASP A 154 2.85 -6.28 -28.63
CA ASP A 154 1.83 -6.62 -27.66
C ASP A 154 0.46 -6.63 -28.37
N GLN A 155 -0.15 -7.82 -28.51
CA GLN A 155 -1.41 -8.00 -29.24
C GLN A 155 -2.66 -7.86 -28.34
N TYR A 156 -2.50 -7.41 -27.09
CA TYR A 156 -3.60 -7.34 -26.13
C TYR A 156 -4.54 -6.17 -26.37
N ASP A 157 -5.84 -6.46 -26.36
CA ASP A 157 -6.95 -5.58 -26.71
C ASP A 157 -7.71 -4.99 -25.50
N GLY A 158 -7.23 -5.22 -24.26
CA GLY A 158 -7.82 -4.66 -23.04
C GLY A 158 -8.49 -5.69 -22.11
N GLY A 159 -8.80 -6.90 -22.59
CA GLY A 159 -9.37 -7.95 -21.74
C GLY A 159 -10.70 -7.60 -21.03
N ILE A 160 -11.24 -8.58 -20.29
CA ILE A 160 -12.63 -8.59 -19.80
C ILE A 160 -12.92 -7.50 -18.74
N ARG A 161 -11.90 -7.00 -18.04
CA ARG A 161 -12.08 -5.97 -17.01
C ARG A 161 -12.07 -4.55 -17.56
N ASP A 162 -11.31 -4.22 -18.60
CA ASP A 162 -11.40 -2.89 -19.24
C ASP A 162 -12.82 -2.65 -19.79
N ALA A 163 -13.50 -3.71 -20.25
CA ALA A 163 -14.91 -3.69 -20.62
C ALA A 163 -15.88 -3.49 -19.42
N ARG A 164 -15.53 -3.99 -18.23
CA ARG A 164 -16.34 -3.81 -17.00
C ARG A 164 -16.11 -2.46 -16.33
N GLU A 165 -14.88 -1.96 -16.33
CA GLU A 165 -14.56 -0.64 -15.77
C GLU A 165 -15.14 0.50 -16.59
N ALA A 166 -15.22 0.32 -17.92
CA ALA A 166 -15.99 1.21 -18.77
C ALA A 166 -17.48 1.18 -18.39
N ALA A 167 -18.06 -0.02 -18.22
CA ALA A 167 -19.47 -0.20 -17.87
C ALA A 167 -19.88 0.43 -16.52
N ASP A 168 -18.98 0.48 -15.52
CA ASP A 168 -19.26 1.09 -14.21
C ASP A 168 -19.24 2.64 -14.22
N THR A 169 -18.72 3.27 -15.28
CA THR A 169 -18.80 4.74 -15.50
C THR A 169 -20.04 5.17 -16.27
N ALA A 170 -20.84 4.23 -16.78
CA ALA A 170 -22.06 4.50 -17.51
C ALA A 170 -23.29 4.14 -16.65
N GLU A 171 -24.28 5.05 -16.59
CA GLU A 171 -25.61 4.70 -16.03
C GLU A 171 -26.30 3.55 -16.80
N ASN A 172 -25.78 3.16 -17.98
CA ASN A 172 -26.18 1.99 -18.75
C ASN A 172 -24.95 1.12 -19.11
N PRO A 173 -24.83 -0.12 -18.62
CA PRO A 173 -23.65 -0.98 -18.74
C PRO A 173 -23.40 -1.58 -20.15
N GLY A 174 -23.85 -0.93 -21.23
CA GLY A 174 -23.78 -1.44 -22.61
C GLY A 174 -22.98 -0.62 -23.62
N ASP A 175 -22.63 0.64 -23.32
CA ASP A 175 -22.11 1.58 -24.34
C ASP A 175 -20.80 2.27 -23.96
N ALA A 176 -20.08 1.76 -22.96
CA ALA A 176 -18.88 2.43 -22.48
C ALA A 176 -17.65 1.98 -23.27
N GLU A 177 -17.11 2.92 -24.05
CA GLU A 177 -15.87 2.74 -24.81
C GLU A 177 -14.68 2.86 -23.85
N ALA A 178 -13.76 1.88 -23.90
CA ALA A 178 -12.53 1.92 -23.11
C ALA A 178 -11.75 3.22 -23.37
N PRO A 179 -11.05 3.80 -22.37
CA PRO A 179 -10.08 4.83 -22.68
C PRO A 179 -9.08 4.24 -23.70
N PRO A 180 -8.75 4.96 -24.78
CA PRO A 180 -7.93 4.41 -25.85
C PRO A 180 -6.54 4.04 -25.30
N ARG A 181 -6.29 2.74 -25.16
CA ARG A 181 -4.98 2.20 -24.80
C ARG A 181 -4.10 2.30 -26.03
N ASN A 182 -2.98 3.02 -25.91
CA ASN A 182 -1.98 3.07 -26.98
C ASN A 182 -0.99 1.92 -26.77
N PRO A 183 -0.98 0.87 -27.63
CA PRO A 183 -0.07 -0.26 -27.45
C PRO A 183 1.41 0.13 -27.50
N ALA A 184 1.73 1.28 -28.11
CA ALA A 184 3.10 1.80 -28.14
C ALA A 184 3.63 2.23 -26.75
N ASP A 185 2.74 2.48 -25.79
CA ASP A 185 3.08 2.89 -24.43
C ASP A 185 3.30 1.68 -23.49
N ASP A 186 2.92 0.48 -23.92
CA ASP A 186 3.06 -0.78 -23.19
C ASP A 186 4.37 -1.52 -23.56
N LYS A 187 5.51 -0.94 -23.16
CA LYS A 187 6.84 -1.52 -23.40
C LYS A 187 7.38 -2.26 -22.19
N SER A 188 7.93 -3.46 -22.45
CA SER A 188 8.67 -4.26 -21.46
C SER A 188 10.11 -4.50 -21.91
N GLY A 189 11.06 -4.45 -20.97
CA GLY A 189 12.48 -4.71 -21.21
C GLY A 189 12.82 -6.19 -21.28
N LEU A 190 11.94 -7.06 -20.79
CA LEU A 190 12.07 -8.51 -20.86
C LEU A 190 10.87 -9.13 -21.60
N PRO A 191 11.00 -10.35 -22.12
CA PRO A 191 9.91 -11.05 -22.79
C PRO A 191 8.65 -11.14 -21.93
N VAL A 192 7.50 -10.98 -22.56
CA VAL A 192 6.19 -11.10 -21.90
C VAL A 192 6.00 -12.53 -21.39
N ILE A 193 5.43 -12.69 -20.19
CA ILE A 193 5.24 -13.99 -19.54
C ILE A 193 3.85 -14.54 -19.86
N TYR A 194 3.81 -15.67 -20.59
CA TYR A 194 2.58 -16.40 -20.96
C TYR A 194 2.48 -17.78 -20.30
N HIS A 195 3.56 -18.22 -19.65
CA HIS A 195 3.68 -19.53 -19.03
C HIS A 195 4.28 -19.38 -17.63
N PRO A 196 4.24 -20.44 -16.81
CA PRO A 196 4.86 -20.41 -15.49
C PRO A 196 6.38 -20.22 -15.57
N VAL A 197 6.86 -19.07 -15.09
CA VAL A 197 8.28 -18.72 -15.05
C VAL A 197 8.67 -18.39 -13.62
N THR A 198 9.68 -19.09 -13.11
CA THR A 198 10.31 -18.79 -11.81
C THR A 198 11.69 -18.19 -12.02
N ILE A 199 12.00 -17.08 -11.38
CA ILE A 199 13.32 -16.44 -11.38
C ILE A 199 13.85 -16.44 -9.95
N GLU A 200 14.89 -17.26 -9.73
CA GLU A 200 15.66 -17.31 -8.50
C GLU A 200 16.86 -16.35 -8.63
N GLY A 201 16.78 -15.21 -7.96
CA GLY A 201 17.69 -14.08 -8.15
C GLY A 201 19.00 -14.17 -7.39
N ALA A 202 19.04 -14.83 -6.23
CA ALA A 202 20.22 -14.87 -5.36
C ALA A 202 20.84 -13.46 -5.09
N GLY A 203 19.97 -12.46 -4.90
CA GLY A 203 20.32 -11.06 -4.68
C GLY A 203 20.72 -10.28 -5.95
N ALA A 204 20.49 -10.83 -7.14
CA ALA A 204 20.78 -10.15 -8.40
C ALA A 204 19.89 -8.93 -8.61
N THR A 205 20.43 -7.92 -9.29
CA THR A 205 19.74 -6.69 -9.66
C THR A 205 19.44 -6.67 -11.15
N ILE A 206 18.18 -6.52 -11.53
CA ILE A 206 17.77 -6.15 -12.90
C ILE A 206 17.50 -4.65 -12.89
N VAL A 207 18.24 -3.91 -13.72
CA VAL A 207 18.21 -2.44 -13.70
C VAL A 207 17.95 -1.90 -15.09
N ARG A 208 16.99 -0.99 -15.21
CA ARG A 208 16.85 -0.17 -16.41
C ARG A 208 17.86 0.97 -16.33
N LYS A 209 18.69 1.17 -17.36
CA LYS A 209 19.59 2.33 -17.39
C LYS A 209 18.80 3.64 -17.45
N THR A 210 19.32 4.68 -16.83
CA THR A 210 18.60 5.96 -16.69
C THR A 210 18.37 6.67 -18.03
N ASP A 211 19.31 6.51 -18.97
CA ASP A 211 19.29 7.04 -20.35
C ASP A 211 18.52 6.17 -21.33
N ALA A 212 18.08 4.98 -20.92
CA ALA A 212 17.24 4.11 -21.73
C ALA A 212 15.85 4.72 -21.94
N GLU A 213 15.16 4.28 -23.00
CA GLU A 213 13.74 4.60 -23.19
C GLU A 213 12.88 4.11 -22.00
N ALA A 214 11.63 4.54 -21.93
CA ALA A 214 10.69 4.06 -20.92
C ALA A 214 10.24 2.63 -21.23
N PHE A 215 10.54 1.69 -20.34
CA PHE A 215 9.94 0.36 -20.27
C PHE A 215 9.88 -0.16 -18.83
N ARG A 216 8.91 -1.02 -18.55
CA ARG A 216 8.86 -1.83 -17.33
C ARG A 216 9.70 -3.10 -17.48
N PHE A 217 9.92 -3.86 -16.42
CA PHE A 217 10.66 -5.13 -16.53
C PHE A 217 9.77 -6.24 -17.05
N PHE A 218 8.63 -6.45 -16.39
CA PHE A 218 7.77 -7.60 -16.63
C PHE A 218 6.34 -7.19 -16.95
N THR A 219 5.77 -7.82 -17.96
CA THR A 219 4.32 -7.92 -18.17
C THR A 219 3.95 -9.40 -18.10
N VAL A 220 3.02 -9.74 -17.22
CA VAL A 220 2.46 -11.09 -17.08
C VAL A 220 1.08 -11.10 -17.71
N ARG A 221 0.90 -11.92 -18.74
CA ARG A 221 -0.33 -12.02 -19.55
C ARG A 221 -1.27 -13.11 -19.03
N ASP A 222 -2.48 -13.15 -19.57
CA ASP A 222 -3.49 -14.16 -19.27
C ASP A 222 -2.90 -15.59 -19.34
N GLY A 223 -3.12 -16.39 -18.31
CA GLY A 223 -2.53 -17.73 -18.14
C GLY A 223 -1.03 -17.75 -17.78
N GLY A 224 -0.36 -16.61 -17.77
CA GLY A 224 1.01 -16.46 -17.32
C GLY A 224 1.13 -16.47 -15.79
N GLU A 225 2.21 -17.05 -15.29
CA GLU A 225 2.53 -17.07 -13.87
C GLU A 225 3.99 -16.64 -13.67
N LEU A 226 4.23 -15.58 -12.89
CA LEU A 226 5.58 -15.11 -12.58
C LEU A 226 5.90 -15.33 -11.12
N THR A 227 6.96 -16.07 -10.82
CA THR A 227 7.54 -16.13 -9.47
C THR A 227 8.89 -15.43 -9.46
N LEU A 228 9.03 -14.38 -8.64
CA LEU A 228 10.29 -13.68 -8.39
C LEU A 228 10.75 -13.93 -6.95
N ARG A 229 12.01 -14.35 -6.79
CA ARG A 229 12.63 -14.60 -5.48
C ARG A 229 14.00 -13.97 -5.40
N ASP A 230 14.25 -13.21 -4.34
CA ASP A 230 15.58 -12.66 -4.04
C ASP A 230 16.14 -11.81 -5.20
N VAL A 231 15.28 -10.99 -5.83
CA VAL A 231 15.63 -10.09 -6.94
C VAL A 231 15.54 -8.63 -6.50
N VAL A 232 16.39 -7.77 -7.05
CA VAL A 232 16.23 -6.31 -6.99
C VAL A 232 15.83 -5.78 -8.36
N LEU A 233 14.70 -5.10 -8.45
CA LEU A 233 14.27 -4.36 -9.65
C LEU A 233 14.48 -2.87 -9.42
N ARG A 234 15.24 -2.21 -10.30
CA ARG A 234 15.60 -0.80 -10.10
C ARG A 234 15.41 0.05 -11.35
N ASN A 235 14.78 1.22 -11.17
CA ASN A 235 14.57 2.24 -12.19
C ASN A 235 13.60 1.85 -13.32
N GLY A 236 12.66 0.93 -13.06
CA GLY A 236 11.59 0.63 -14.02
C GLY A 236 10.81 1.90 -14.37
N ARG A 237 10.42 2.08 -15.64
CA ARG A 237 9.70 3.28 -16.05
C ARG A 237 8.70 2.97 -17.15
N SER A 238 7.41 3.13 -16.92
CA SER A 238 6.39 2.88 -17.94
C SER A 238 5.60 4.14 -18.27
N ALA A 239 5.24 4.29 -19.56
CA ALA A 239 4.27 5.29 -20.01
C ALA A 239 2.82 4.86 -19.67
N ALA A 240 2.60 3.56 -19.49
CA ALA A 240 1.37 2.96 -19.00
C ALA A 240 1.52 2.55 -17.52
N GLU A 241 0.56 1.78 -17.00
CA GLU A 241 0.53 1.27 -15.63
C GLU A 241 1.71 0.34 -15.32
N GLY A 242 2.08 0.22 -14.05
CA GLY A 242 3.12 -0.69 -13.59
C GLY A 242 4.51 -0.25 -14.04
N GLY A 243 5.20 0.55 -13.24
CA GLY A 243 6.54 1.05 -13.60
C GLY A 243 7.59 -0.05 -13.70
N ALA A 244 7.48 -1.11 -12.89
CA ALA A 244 8.36 -2.28 -12.90
C ALA A 244 7.64 -3.56 -13.36
N ILE A 245 6.44 -3.81 -12.85
CA ILE A 245 5.67 -5.03 -13.13
C ILE A 245 4.22 -4.67 -13.43
N HIS A 246 3.66 -5.29 -14.46
CA HIS A 246 2.22 -5.31 -14.71
C HIS A 246 1.72 -6.76 -14.76
N VAL A 247 0.78 -7.10 -13.88
CA VAL A 247 0.07 -8.39 -13.88
C VAL A 247 -1.35 -8.14 -14.37
N VAL A 248 -1.69 -8.68 -15.53
CA VAL A 248 -3.01 -8.42 -16.14
C VAL A 248 -4.08 -9.35 -15.58
N HIS A 249 -5.35 -9.04 -15.87
CA HIS A 249 -6.45 -9.93 -15.53
C HIS A 249 -6.22 -11.36 -16.03
N GLY A 250 -6.50 -12.36 -15.18
CA GLY A 250 -6.29 -13.77 -15.49
C GLY A 250 -4.84 -14.27 -15.37
N ALA A 251 -3.89 -13.37 -15.12
CA ALA A 251 -2.51 -13.72 -14.79
C ALA A 251 -2.29 -13.88 -13.28
N SER A 252 -1.16 -14.49 -12.91
CA SER A 252 -0.73 -14.55 -11.50
C SER A 252 0.74 -14.17 -11.30
N ALA A 253 1.04 -13.65 -10.11
CA ALA A 253 2.42 -13.40 -9.70
C ALA A 253 2.67 -13.69 -8.22
N VAL A 254 3.86 -14.19 -7.93
CA VAL A 254 4.42 -14.37 -6.59
C VAL A 254 5.72 -13.56 -6.51
N VAL A 255 5.78 -12.61 -5.58
CA VAL A 255 6.96 -11.77 -5.36
C VAL A 255 7.43 -11.94 -3.93
N GLU A 256 8.55 -12.62 -3.78
CA GLU A 256 9.13 -13.02 -2.48
C GLU A 256 10.51 -12.40 -2.32
N ARG A 257 10.79 -11.82 -1.14
CA ARG A 257 12.13 -11.27 -0.80
C ARG A 257 12.72 -10.38 -1.89
N THR A 258 11.86 -9.61 -2.55
CA THR A 258 12.21 -8.81 -3.71
C THR A 258 12.20 -7.34 -3.33
N THR A 259 13.19 -6.59 -3.81
CA THR A 259 13.24 -5.14 -3.64
C THR A 259 12.90 -4.45 -4.95
N ILE A 260 11.86 -3.61 -4.98
CA ILE A 260 11.54 -2.77 -6.14
C ILE A 260 11.74 -1.31 -5.76
N THR A 261 12.61 -0.62 -6.50
CA THR A 261 13.01 0.74 -6.13
C THR A 261 13.14 1.68 -7.32
N HIS A 262 12.85 2.95 -7.06
CA HIS A 262 12.96 4.05 -8.03
C HIS A 262 12.16 3.80 -9.32
N SER A 263 11.08 3.03 -9.23
CA SER A 263 10.25 2.73 -10.38
C SER A 263 9.17 3.81 -10.56
N VAL A 264 8.86 4.13 -11.80
CA VAL A 264 7.94 5.22 -12.14
C VAL A 264 6.88 4.77 -13.13
N SER A 265 5.61 5.00 -12.80
CA SER A 265 4.50 4.94 -13.73
C SER A 265 4.12 6.36 -14.16
N LEU A 266 4.02 6.59 -15.47
CA LEU A 266 3.61 7.87 -16.06
C LEU A 266 2.15 7.84 -16.56
N SER A 267 1.44 6.72 -16.39
CA SER A 267 0.04 6.60 -16.82
C SER A 267 -0.78 7.75 -16.23
N ALA A 268 -1.44 8.51 -17.09
CA ALA A 268 -2.18 9.70 -16.70
C ALA A 268 -3.30 9.39 -15.71
N GLU A 269 -4.03 8.28 -15.92
CA GLU A 269 -5.21 7.89 -15.15
C GLU A 269 -4.99 6.61 -14.32
N GLY A 270 -3.94 5.84 -14.60
CA GLY A 270 -3.59 4.61 -13.90
C GLY A 270 -2.58 4.84 -12.77
N GLY A 271 -1.60 3.93 -12.64
CA GLY A 271 -0.57 4.08 -11.62
C GLY A 271 0.26 2.82 -11.38
N GLY A 272 0.56 2.52 -10.12
CA GLY A 272 1.41 1.40 -9.71
C GLY A 272 2.88 1.70 -9.99
N GLY A 273 3.42 2.74 -9.35
CA GLY A 273 4.77 3.25 -9.64
C GLY A 273 5.83 2.15 -9.67
N ALA A 274 5.72 1.14 -8.80
CA ALA A 274 6.39 -0.14 -8.98
C ALA A 274 5.49 -1.20 -9.64
N ILE A 275 4.36 -1.56 -9.03
CA ILE A 275 3.53 -2.67 -9.52
C ILE A 275 2.10 -2.19 -9.79
N PHE A 276 1.56 -2.62 -10.93
CA PHE A 276 0.12 -2.69 -11.13
C PHE A 276 -0.33 -4.14 -11.21
N ASN A 277 -1.26 -4.53 -10.33
CA ASN A 277 -1.88 -5.85 -10.31
C ASN A 277 -3.37 -5.76 -10.63
N ASP A 278 -3.78 -6.31 -11.77
CA ASP A 278 -5.18 -6.58 -12.13
C ASP A 278 -5.49 -8.10 -12.18
N GLY A 279 -4.49 -8.94 -11.90
CA GLY A 279 -4.62 -10.39 -11.75
C GLY A 279 -4.65 -10.83 -10.29
N ASN A 280 -4.01 -11.96 -10.01
CA ASN A 280 -3.84 -12.51 -8.66
C ASN A 280 -2.39 -12.38 -8.23
N MET A 281 -2.15 -11.78 -7.06
CA MET A 281 -0.79 -11.56 -6.60
C MET A 281 -0.56 -11.91 -5.13
N LEU A 282 0.53 -12.64 -4.88
CA LEU A 282 1.10 -12.83 -3.55
C LEU A 282 2.40 -12.00 -3.44
N VAL A 283 2.50 -11.21 -2.39
CA VAL A 283 3.71 -10.46 -2.04
C VAL A 283 4.14 -10.85 -0.63
N ASP A 284 5.37 -11.31 -0.47
CA ASP A 284 5.90 -11.72 0.83
C ASP A 284 7.33 -11.22 1.02
N GLU A 285 7.63 -10.72 2.23
CA GLU A 285 8.97 -10.24 2.63
C GLU A 285 9.62 -9.25 1.65
N SER A 286 8.82 -8.44 0.96
CA SER A 286 9.30 -7.61 -0.13
C SER A 286 9.33 -6.13 0.24
N THR A 287 10.18 -5.37 -0.45
CA THR A 287 10.50 -3.99 -0.12
C THR A 287 10.27 -3.08 -1.31
N PHE A 288 9.46 -2.03 -1.12
CA PHE A 288 9.09 -1.05 -2.14
C PHE A 288 9.56 0.32 -1.70
N VAL A 289 10.58 0.86 -2.36
CA VAL A 289 11.24 2.10 -1.93
C VAL A 289 11.35 3.14 -3.04
N SER A 290 10.88 4.36 -2.76
CA SER A 290 11.04 5.50 -3.66
C SER A 290 10.41 5.29 -5.04
N ASN A 291 9.29 4.56 -5.10
CA ASN A 291 8.52 4.39 -6.32
C ASN A 291 7.48 5.49 -6.46
N ASN A 292 7.15 5.87 -7.69
CA ASN A 292 6.35 7.05 -7.98
C ASN A 292 5.28 6.79 -9.05
N ALA A 293 4.01 6.99 -8.71
CA ALA A 293 2.93 7.11 -9.68
C ALA A 293 2.76 8.59 -10.05
N ALA A 294 3.52 9.01 -11.07
CA ALA A 294 3.73 10.42 -11.43
C ALA A 294 2.68 11.00 -12.37
N GLY A 295 1.77 10.17 -12.89
CA GLY A 295 0.67 10.63 -13.73
C GLY A 295 -0.30 11.54 -13.00
N LYS A 296 -1.07 12.32 -13.75
CA LYS A 296 -1.97 13.37 -13.23
C LYS A 296 -2.98 12.85 -12.18
N ALA A 297 -3.49 11.64 -12.36
CA ALA A 297 -4.34 10.93 -11.42
C ALA A 297 -3.68 9.62 -10.93
N GLY A 298 -2.34 9.62 -10.87
CA GLY A 298 -1.51 8.49 -10.50
C GLY A 298 -1.91 7.87 -9.16
N LYS A 299 -2.20 6.56 -9.17
CA LYS A 299 -2.61 5.78 -7.99
C LYS A 299 -1.53 4.77 -7.59
N GLY A 300 -1.32 4.51 -6.31
CA GLY A 300 -0.43 3.45 -5.85
C GLY A 300 1.04 3.72 -6.18
N GLY A 301 1.71 4.56 -5.39
CA GLY A 301 3.10 4.95 -5.64
C GLY A 301 4.04 3.75 -5.63
N GLY A 302 3.91 2.88 -4.62
CA GLY A 302 4.52 1.55 -4.62
C GLY A 302 3.68 0.57 -5.42
N PHE A 303 2.41 0.45 -5.07
CA PHE A 303 1.57 -0.65 -5.55
C PHE A 303 0.14 -0.17 -5.83
N LEU A 304 -0.36 -0.47 -7.02
CA LEU A 304 -1.77 -0.33 -7.38
C LEU A 304 -2.38 -1.72 -7.55
N ASN A 305 -3.42 -2.00 -6.78
CA ASN A 305 -4.20 -3.22 -6.87
C ASN A 305 -5.60 -2.94 -7.44
N GLY A 306 -5.89 -3.47 -8.62
CA GLY A 306 -7.23 -3.67 -9.17
C GLY A 306 -7.73 -5.11 -9.03
N GLY A 307 -6.81 -6.07 -8.90
CA GLY A 307 -7.07 -7.50 -8.79
C GLY A 307 -7.28 -8.02 -7.37
N VAL A 308 -6.76 -9.22 -7.13
CA VAL A 308 -6.70 -9.84 -5.80
C VAL A 308 -5.26 -9.82 -5.30
N LEU A 309 -5.05 -9.25 -4.12
CA LEU A 309 -3.75 -9.15 -3.47
C LEU A 309 -3.76 -9.82 -2.10
N THR A 310 -2.77 -10.68 -1.87
CA THR A 310 -2.36 -11.13 -0.54
C THR A 310 -0.95 -10.64 -0.26
N MET A 311 -0.74 -9.96 0.86
CA MET A 311 0.53 -9.33 1.20
C MET A 311 0.94 -9.60 2.63
N HIS A 312 2.17 -10.09 2.80
CA HIS A 312 2.73 -10.42 4.10
C HIS A 312 4.10 -9.76 4.30
N ARG A 313 4.32 -9.25 5.52
CA ARG A 313 5.66 -8.88 6.05
C ARG A 313 6.49 -8.01 5.11
N SER A 314 5.84 -7.06 4.44
CA SER A 314 6.46 -6.23 3.41
C SER A 314 6.61 -4.78 3.85
N GLU A 315 7.57 -4.07 3.28
CA GLU A 315 7.86 -2.66 3.59
C GLU A 315 7.57 -1.76 2.39
N PHE A 316 6.83 -0.68 2.62
CA PHE A 316 6.59 0.41 1.68
C PHE A 316 7.12 1.69 2.26
N ARG A 317 8.20 2.23 1.69
CA ARG A 317 8.84 3.43 2.19
C ARG A 317 9.13 4.47 1.12
N ASP A 318 8.91 5.74 1.46
CA ASP A 318 9.21 6.90 0.60
C ASP A 318 8.55 6.82 -0.79
N ASN A 319 7.44 6.10 -0.94
CA ASN A 319 6.73 6.01 -2.21
C ASN A 319 5.73 7.17 -2.33
N SER A 320 5.49 7.61 -3.57
CA SER A 320 4.61 8.74 -3.84
C SER A 320 3.60 8.48 -4.95
N ALA A 321 2.38 8.99 -4.76
CA ALA A 321 1.33 9.00 -5.76
C ALA A 321 0.70 10.38 -5.84
N VAL A 322 0.25 10.79 -7.02
CA VAL A 322 -0.43 12.08 -7.15
C VAL A 322 -1.83 12.02 -6.51
N ALA A 323 -2.58 10.91 -6.68
CA ALA A 323 -3.98 10.85 -6.26
C ALA A 323 -4.21 9.99 -5.01
N TYR A 324 -3.97 8.68 -5.08
CA TYR A 324 -4.40 7.72 -4.06
C TYR A 324 -3.26 6.79 -3.67
N GLY A 325 -3.02 6.58 -2.38
CA GLY A 325 -2.14 5.53 -1.87
C GLY A 325 -0.68 5.74 -2.24
N GLY A 326 0.08 6.45 -1.41
CA GLY A 326 1.51 6.64 -1.66
C GLY A 326 2.26 5.31 -1.63
N GLY A 327 1.98 4.47 -0.63
CA GLY A 327 2.46 3.09 -0.57
C GLY A 327 1.62 2.15 -1.41
N LEU A 328 0.37 1.93 -0.99
CA LEU A 328 -0.59 1.01 -1.63
C LEU A 328 -1.92 1.71 -1.92
N ALA A 329 -2.41 1.58 -3.15
CA ALA A 329 -3.79 1.88 -3.50
C ALA A 329 -4.52 0.59 -3.87
N ASN A 330 -5.60 0.28 -3.15
CA ASN A 330 -6.57 -0.74 -3.55
C ASN A 330 -7.79 -0.05 -4.16
N TYR A 331 -8.00 -0.26 -5.45
CA TYR A 331 -9.01 0.42 -6.24
C TYR A 331 -9.85 -0.61 -6.96
N ARG A 332 -11.14 -0.74 -6.60
CA ARG A 332 -12.05 -1.76 -7.15
C ARG A 332 -11.57 -3.22 -7.02
N GLY A 333 -10.56 -3.45 -6.18
CA GLY A 333 -9.96 -4.76 -5.92
C GLY A 333 -10.23 -5.31 -4.53
N ALA A 334 -9.64 -6.47 -4.26
CA ALA A 334 -9.60 -7.09 -2.94
C ALA A 334 -8.14 -7.19 -2.47
N ALA A 335 -7.88 -6.74 -1.24
CA ALA A 335 -6.55 -6.79 -0.66
C ALA A 335 -6.57 -7.29 0.79
N GLU A 336 -5.69 -8.24 1.09
CA GLU A 336 -5.33 -8.64 2.45
C GLU A 336 -3.87 -8.30 2.72
N VAL A 337 -3.64 -7.46 3.73
CA VAL A 337 -2.30 -6.99 4.14
C VAL A 337 -2.07 -7.37 5.60
N GLN A 338 -0.97 -8.08 5.87
CA GLN A 338 -0.64 -8.54 7.21
C GLN A 338 0.85 -8.37 7.53
N GLY A 339 1.16 -7.88 8.73
CA GLY A 339 2.54 -7.86 9.23
C GLY A 339 3.44 -6.85 8.53
N SER A 340 2.88 -5.88 7.79
CA SER A 340 3.63 -4.99 6.91
C SER A 340 3.93 -3.64 7.55
N THR A 341 4.74 -2.82 6.89
CA THR A 341 5.03 -1.43 7.31
C THR A 341 4.87 -0.48 6.13
N PHE A 342 4.09 0.59 6.32
CA PHE A 342 3.96 1.73 5.40
C PHE A 342 4.53 2.97 6.07
N ALA A 343 5.71 3.42 5.64
CA ALA A 343 6.44 4.51 6.24
C ALA A 343 6.74 5.65 5.26
N HIS A 344 6.53 6.90 5.67
CA HIS A 344 6.98 8.09 4.91
C HIS A 344 6.47 8.15 3.46
N ASN A 345 5.33 7.53 3.17
CA ASN A 345 4.72 7.59 1.86
C ASN A 345 3.85 8.83 1.72
N THR A 346 3.68 9.33 0.49
CA THR A 346 2.98 10.59 0.21
C THR A 346 1.92 10.42 -0.88
N ALA A 347 0.70 10.92 -0.66
CA ALA A 347 -0.34 10.99 -1.68
C ALA A 347 -1.34 12.13 -1.44
N THR A 348 -2.30 12.37 -2.34
CA THR A 348 -3.43 13.26 -2.01
C THR A 348 -4.37 12.58 -1.01
N HIS A 349 -4.67 11.29 -1.18
CA HIS A 349 -5.50 10.51 -0.26
C HIS A 349 -4.76 9.26 0.19
N GLY A 350 -4.65 9.05 1.51
CA GLY A 350 -4.04 7.85 2.07
C GLY A 350 -2.54 7.84 1.78
N GLY A 351 -1.75 8.55 2.60
CA GLY A 351 -0.31 8.64 2.38
C GLY A 351 0.33 7.25 2.35
N GLY A 352 0.00 6.41 3.33
CA GLY A 352 0.38 5.00 3.36
C GLY A 352 -0.50 4.13 2.47
N VAL A 353 -1.79 4.03 2.82
CA VAL A 353 -2.74 3.12 2.16
C VAL A 353 -4.04 3.82 1.82
N ALA A 354 -4.55 3.57 0.61
CA ALA A 354 -5.83 4.05 0.12
C ALA A 354 -6.74 2.87 -0.30
N SER A 355 -8.02 2.90 0.09
CA SER A 355 -9.04 1.91 -0.27
C SER A 355 -10.25 2.61 -0.87
N PHE A 356 -10.51 2.38 -2.15
CA PHE A 356 -11.53 3.11 -2.94
C PHE A 356 -12.42 2.15 -3.73
N SER A 357 -13.72 2.18 -3.47
CA SER A 357 -14.69 1.24 -4.07
C SER A 357 -14.25 -0.22 -3.96
N ALA A 358 -13.59 -0.56 -2.85
CA ALA A 358 -12.80 -1.78 -2.68
C ALA A 358 -13.10 -2.49 -1.36
N ARG A 359 -12.53 -3.69 -1.21
CA ARG A 359 -12.52 -4.44 0.05
C ARG A 359 -11.07 -4.64 0.50
N THR A 360 -10.76 -4.10 1.67
CA THR A 360 -9.39 -4.13 2.19
C THR A 360 -9.37 -4.62 3.63
N ARG A 361 -8.51 -5.58 3.93
CA ARG A 361 -8.20 -6.03 5.28
C ARG A 361 -6.75 -5.70 5.57
N VAL A 362 -6.50 -5.00 6.66
CA VAL A 362 -5.16 -4.67 7.14
C VAL A 362 -5.02 -5.14 8.57
N SER A 363 -4.01 -5.95 8.84
CA SER A 363 -3.74 -6.46 10.19
C SER A 363 -2.27 -6.50 10.56
N ASP A 364 -1.96 -6.42 11.85
CA ASP A 364 -0.58 -6.53 12.36
C ASP A 364 0.41 -5.56 11.69
N THR A 365 -0.07 -4.39 11.27
CA THR A 365 0.63 -3.51 10.33
C THR A 365 0.90 -2.14 10.95
N LYS A 366 2.05 -1.57 10.60
CA LYS A 366 2.47 -0.23 11.03
C LYS A 366 2.26 0.78 9.89
N VAL A 367 1.65 1.92 10.19
CA VAL A 367 1.43 3.03 9.26
C VAL A 367 2.02 4.28 9.90
N LEU A 368 3.24 4.63 9.51
CA LEU A 368 4.12 5.55 10.24
C LEU A 368 4.54 6.76 9.38
N GLY A 369 4.42 7.98 9.91
CA GLY A 369 5.07 9.14 9.29
C GLY A 369 4.63 9.46 7.87
N ASN A 370 3.46 8.99 7.43
CA ASN A 370 2.95 9.21 6.08
C ASN A 370 2.27 10.58 5.98
N THR A 371 2.26 11.15 4.77
CA THR A 371 1.69 12.47 4.51
C THR A 371 0.62 12.42 3.43
N ALA A 372 -0.52 13.06 3.66
CA ALA A 372 -1.51 13.25 2.61
C ALA A 372 -2.28 14.56 2.72
N GLN A 373 -3.16 14.84 1.76
CA GLN A 373 -4.20 15.86 1.95
C GLN A 373 -5.34 15.32 2.82
N ILE A 374 -5.76 14.07 2.59
CA ILE A 374 -6.84 13.43 3.35
C ILE A 374 -6.38 12.04 3.79
N GLY A 375 -6.51 11.72 5.07
CA GLY A 375 -6.06 10.43 5.59
C GLY A 375 -4.54 10.31 5.52
N GLY A 376 -3.83 11.03 6.40
CA GLY A 376 -2.36 11.09 6.37
C GLY A 376 -1.73 9.69 6.33
N GLY A 377 -2.24 8.77 7.15
CA GLY A 377 -1.89 7.35 7.10
C GLY A 377 -2.76 6.56 6.13
N LEU A 378 -4.06 6.51 6.41
CA LEU A 378 -5.04 5.67 5.72
C LEU A 378 -6.22 6.50 5.19
N ALA A 379 -6.67 6.22 3.97
CA ALA A 379 -7.90 6.79 3.42
C ALA A 379 -8.84 5.70 2.90
N ASN A 380 -10.13 5.87 3.16
CA ASN A 380 -11.21 4.99 2.72
C ASN A 380 -12.33 5.82 2.06
N SER A 381 -12.77 5.43 0.86
CA SER A 381 -13.93 6.03 0.20
C SER A 381 -14.79 4.98 -0.47
N ASP A 382 -16.09 4.99 -0.16
CA ASP A 382 -17.09 4.08 -0.74
C ASP A 382 -16.64 2.60 -0.66
N ALA A 383 -15.93 2.27 0.42
CA ALA A 383 -15.21 1.02 0.58
C ALA A 383 -15.37 0.46 2.00
N VAL A 384 -15.07 -0.83 2.12
CA VAL A 384 -15.02 -1.55 3.40
C VAL A 384 -13.56 -1.79 3.77
N LEU A 385 -13.13 -1.23 4.90
CA LEU A 385 -11.76 -1.30 5.39
C LEU A 385 -11.74 -1.89 6.79
N PHE A 386 -11.32 -3.15 6.90
CA PHE A 386 -11.16 -3.85 8.18
C PHE A 386 -9.75 -3.63 8.71
N LEU A 387 -9.64 -3.06 9.91
CA LEU A 387 -8.37 -2.71 10.54
C LEU A 387 -8.25 -3.44 11.88
N ARG A 388 -7.17 -4.19 12.09
CA ARG A 388 -6.97 -4.93 13.34
C ARG A 388 -5.51 -4.98 13.77
N ARG A 389 -5.21 -4.65 15.03
CA ARG A 389 -3.83 -4.65 15.56
C ARG A 389 -2.90 -3.75 14.75
N LEU A 390 -3.38 -2.54 14.46
CA LEU A 390 -2.60 -1.55 13.74
C LEU A 390 -1.89 -0.59 14.68
N THR A 391 -0.73 -0.11 14.23
CA THR A 391 -0.06 1.06 14.81
C THR A 391 -0.06 2.18 13.77
N VAL A 392 -1.00 3.13 13.88
CA VAL A 392 -1.13 4.29 13.00
C VAL A 392 -0.57 5.51 13.72
N ARG A 393 0.66 5.89 13.39
CA ARG A 393 1.39 6.92 14.14
C ARG A 393 2.07 7.98 13.31
N ASP A 394 2.11 9.17 13.90
CA ASP A 394 2.92 10.30 13.42
C ASP A 394 2.61 10.67 11.95
N ASN A 395 1.39 10.38 11.48
CA ASN A 395 0.95 10.69 10.13
C ASN A 395 0.38 12.11 10.08
N THR A 396 0.51 12.77 8.92
CA THR A 396 0.12 14.17 8.72
C THR A 396 -0.86 14.30 7.56
N ALA A 397 -2.01 14.93 7.81
CA ALA A 397 -2.94 15.39 6.78
C ALA A 397 -2.89 16.93 6.65
N THR A 398 -2.78 17.46 5.43
CA THR A 398 -2.95 18.91 5.17
C THR A 398 -4.42 19.32 5.13
N GLY A 399 -5.34 18.36 5.09
CA GLY A 399 -6.77 18.51 5.31
C GLY A 399 -7.21 17.64 6.49
N ASN A 400 -8.16 16.73 6.27
CA ASN A 400 -8.83 15.96 7.33
C ASN A 400 -8.20 14.57 7.56
N GLY A 401 -8.34 14.05 8.78
CA GLY A 401 -7.96 12.68 9.12
C GLY A 401 -6.45 12.50 9.14
N GLY A 402 -5.77 12.99 10.19
CA GLY A 402 -4.31 12.89 10.27
C GLY A 402 -3.83 11.44 10.24
N GLY A 403 -4.48 10.57 11.02
CA GLY A 403 -4.25 9.13 10.99
C GLY A 403 -5.07 8.45 9.90
N ILE A 404 -6.40 8.43 10.08
CA ILE A 404 -7.34 7.72 9.21
C ILE A 404 -8.46 8.67 8.78
N SER A 405 -8.81 8.64 7.51
CA SER A 405 -10.01 9.30 6.97
C SER A 405 -10.92 8.29 6.29
N THR A 406 -12.23 8.37 6.55
CA THR A 406 -13.25 7.60 5.86
C THR A 406 -14.40 8.47 5.38
N PHE A 407 -14.81 8.24 4.13
CA PHE A 407 -15.95 8.88 3.49
C PHE A 407 -16.88 7.81 2.90
N GLN A 408 -18.18 7.87 3.20
CA GLN A 408 -19.17 6.91 2.69
C GLN A 408 -18.77 5.42 2.85
N GLY A 409 -18.07 5.10 3.93
CA GLY A 409 -17.44 3.79 4.11
C GLY A 409 -17.78 3.08 5.41
N LEU A 410 -17.33 1.83 5.52
CA LEU A 410 -17.42 1.02 6.74
C LEU A 410 -16.01 0.70 7.24
N VAL A 411 -15.71 1.12 8.48
CA VAL A 411 -14.39 0.94 9.10
C VAL A 411 -14.53 0.37 10.51
N PRO A 412 -14.42 -0.97 10.67
CA PRO A 412 -14.13 -1.60 11.95
C PRO A 412 -12.63 -1.47 12.25
N LEU A 413 -12.32 -0.85 13.39
CA LEU A 413 -10.98 -0.64 13.94
C LEU A 413 -10.87 -1.35 15.28
N ASP A 414 -10.12 -2.45 15.30
CA ASP A 414 -10.03 -3.35 16.44
C ASP A 414 -8.60 -3.45 16.97
N ASP A 415 -8.45 -3.53 18.29
CA ASP A 415 -7.17 -3.82 18.96
C ASP A 415 -6.01 -2.92 18.50
N SER A 416 -6.27 -1.65 18.16
CA SER A 416 -5.35 -0.79 17.41
C SER A 416 -4.97 0.48 18.17
N VAL A 417 -3.85 1.09 17.78
CA VAL A 417 -3.37 2.36 18.30
C VAL A 417 -3.31 3.39 17.17
N VAL A 418 -4.01 4.50 17.34
CA VAL A 418 -4.00 5.67 16.45
C VAL A 418 -3.48 6.85 17.25
N ALA A 419 -2.19 7.17 17.10
CA ALA A 419 -1.56 8.13 18.00
C ALA A 419 -0.52 9.08 17.38
N GLY A 420 -0.44 10.30 17.91
CA GLY A 420 0.55 11.29 17.44
C GLY A 420 0.25 11.84 16.04
N ASN A 421 -0.94 11.61 15.49
CA ASN A 421 -1.27 12.05 14.14
C ASN A 421 -1.74 13.51 14.12
N THR A 422 -1.47 14.22 13.03
CA THR A 422 -1.80 15.64 12.88
C THR A 422 -2.66 15.88 11.64
N ALA A 423 -3.77 16.60 11.79
CA ALA A 423 -4.59 17.10 10.68
C ALA A 423 -4.58 18.63 10.68
N ARG A 424 -4.40 19.28 9.52
CA ARG A 424 -4.63 20.72 9.35
C ARG A 424 -6.11 21.10 9.13
N GLY A 425 -6.98 20.10 9.13
CA GLY A 425 -8.43 20.20 9.20
C GLY A 425 -8.96 19.47 10.43
N ASN A 426 -10.05 18.71 10.26
CA ASN A 426 -10.70 18.00 11.35
C ASN A 426 -10.20 16.55 11.49
N GLY A 427 -10.38 15.95 12.66
CA GLY A 427 -10.05 14.55 12.88
C GLY A 427 -8.54 14.33 12.91
N GLY A 428 -7.85 14.79 13.95
CA GLY A 428 -6.40 14.61 14.07
C GLY A 428 -6.02 13.13 14.01
N GLY A 429 -6.75 12.28 14.73
CA GLY A 429 -6.62 10.83 14.67
C GLY A 429 -7.50 10.24 13.58
N LEU A 430 -8.81 10.35 13.76
CA LEU A 430 -9.84 9.75 12.92
C LEU A 430 -10.79 10.83 12.37
N TYR A 431 -11.03 10.81 11.06
CA TYR A 431 -12.09 11.58 10.41
C TYR A 431 -13.07 10.62 9.75
N ALA A 432 -14.36 10.76 10.06
CA ALA A 432 -15.43 9.94 9.49
C ALA A 432 -16.58 10.83 9.02
N GLU A 433 -16.85 10.81 7.72
CA GLU A 433 -17.99 11.51 7.13
C GLU A 433 -18.87 10.53 6.36
N LYS A 434 -20.18 10.57 6.60
CA LYS A 434 -21.16 9.65 6.00
C LYS A 434 -20.78 8.17 6.15
N SER A 435 -20.00 7.86 7.19
CA SER A 435 -19.34 6.56 7.37
C SER A 435 -19.81 5.89 8.65
N ASN A 436 -19.68 4.57 8.68
CA ASN A 436 -19.85 3.75 9.87
C ASN A 436 -18.47 3.42 10.44
N LEU A 437 -18.08 4.10 11.50
CA LEU A 437 -16.83 3.90 12.22
C LEU A 437 -17.10 3.16 13.54
N LEU A 438 -16.54 1.96 13.67
CA LEU A 438 -16.60 1.15 14.87
C LEU A 438 -15.18 1.04 15.43
N VAL A 439 -14.96 1.55 16.64
CA VAL A 439 -13.67 1.51 17.35
C VAL A 439 -13.83 0.59 18.56
N ARG A 440 -13.05 -0.49 18.63
CA ARG A 440 -13.12 -1.45 19.73
C ARG A 440 -11.74 -1.78 20.27
N GLN A 441 -11.61 -1.86 21.59
CA GLN A 441 -10.35 -2.27 22.24
C GLN A 441 -9.15 -1.48 21.72
N SER A 442 -9.34 -0.21 21.40
CA SER A 442 -8.38 0.59 20.65
C SER A 442 -8.10 1.91 21.35
N GLU A 443 -6.90 2.43 21.15
CA GLU A 443 -6.44 3.72 21.69
C GLU A 443 -6.39 4.76 20.57
N VAL A 444 -7.05 5.90 20.77
CA VAL A 444 -6.95 7.11 19.94
C VAL A 444 -6.35 8.20 20.82
N SER A 445 -5.03 8.40 20.74
CA SER A 445 -4.34 9.30 21.68
C SER A 445 -3.35 10.28 21.08
N ARG A 446 -3.17 11.43 21.74
CA ARG A 446 -2.14 12.42 21.37
C ARG A 446 -2.25 12.89 19.91
N ASN A 447 -3.43 12.84 19.32
CA ASN A 447 -3.66 13.32 17.98
C ASN A 447 -4.08 14.79 18.00
N THR A 448 -3.71 15.54 16.96
CA THR A 448 -3.93 17.00 16.93
C THR A 448 -4.63 17.46 15.65
N ALA A 449 -5.71 18.24 15.80
CA ALA A 449 -6.38 18.97 14.73
C ALA A 449 -5.98 20.46 14.82
N VAL A 450 -5.09 20.90 13.94
CA VAL A 450 -4.54 22.26 13.89
C VAL A 450 -5.23 23.09 12.82
N GLY A 451 -5.48 24.37 13.09
CA GLY A 451 -6.11 25.30 12.14
C GLY A 451 -7.26 26.07 12.77
N ALA A 452 -7.58 27.26 12.24
CA ALA A 452 -8.44 28.23 12.91
C ALA A 452 -9.83 27.72 13.32
N ARG A 453 -10.34 26.68 12.65
CA ARG A 453 -11.66 26.06 12.91
C ARG A 453 -11.58 24.54 13.07
N SER A 454 -10.39 24.02 13.36
CA SER A 454 -10.12 22.59 13.40
C SER A 454 -10.59 22.00 14.74
N THR A 455 -11.36 20.90 14.65
CA THR A 455 -11.98 20.20 15.79
C THR A 455 -11.77 18.69 15.69
N GLY A 456 -12.10 17.97 16.75
CA GLY A 456 -12.00 16.51 16.79
C GLY A 456 -10.53 16.08 16.69
N GLY A 457 -9.69 16.59 17.58
CA GLY A 457 -8.29 16.18 17.66
C GLY A 457 -8.14 14.66 17.66
N GLY A 458 -8.97 13.97 18.45
CA GLY A 458 -9.06 12.51 18.44
C GLY A 458 -9.91 12.03 17.27
N ILE A 459 -11.21 12.29 17.33
CA ILE A 459 -12.21 11.79 16.39
C ILE A 459 -13.12 12.93 15.93
N PHE A 460 -13.32 13.03 14.63
CA PHE A 460 -14.40 13.82 14.03
C PHE A 460 -15.35 12.88 13.30
N ALA A 461 -16.65 12.95 13.62
CA ALA A 461 -17.68 12.14 12.98
C ALA A 461 -18.84 13.01 12.49
N SER A 462 -19.25 12.84 11.23
CA SER A 462 -20.40 13.53 10.66
C SER A 462 -21.28 12.64 9.77
N LEU A 463 -22.59 12.87 9.79
CA LEU A 463 -23.58 12.26 8.88
C LEU A 463 -23.56 10.71 8.81
N GLY A 464 -23.04 10.03 9.83
CA GLY A 464 -22.86 8.58 9.89
C GLY A 464 -23.00 8.02 11.30
N GLN A 465 -22.34 6.90 11.58
CA GLN A 465 -22.33 6.27 12.90
C GLN A 465 -20.91 6.18 13.46
N LEU A 466 -20.74 6.58 14.72
CA LEU A 466 -19.56 6.33 15.53
C LEU A 466 -19.95 5.44 16.70
N THR A 467 -19.29 4.29 16.84
CA THR A 467 -19.46 3.40 17.99
C THR A 467 -18.11 3.13 18.62
N LEU A 468 -17.98 3.40 19.91
CA LEU A 468 -16.81 3.07 20.72
C LEU A 468 -17.18 2.00 21.74
N HIS A 469 -16.31 1.00 21.87
CA HIS A 469 -16.49 -0.09 22.82
C HIS A 469 -15.16 -0.48 23.46
N ARG A 470 -15.07 -0.44 24.78
CA ARG A 470 -13.85 -0.74 25.57
C ARG A 470 -12.61 -0.07 25.00
N SER A 471 -12.69 1.22 24.69
CA SER A 471 -11.64 1.97 23.97
C SER A 471 -11.18 3.20 24.74
N GLU A 472 -10.11 3.84 24.27
CA GLU A 472 -9.58 5.06 24.90
C GLU A 472 -9.50 6.19 23.86
N VAL A 473 -10.05 7.36 24.17
CA VAL A 473 -9.87 8.59 23.39
C VAL A 473 -9.26 9.65 24.30
N ILE A 474 -7.93 9.67 24.37
CA ILE A 474 -7.22 10.39 25.42
C ILE A 474 -6.14 11.35 24.92
N ARG A 475 -5.98 12.49 25.61
CA ARG A 475 -4.88 13.46 25.34
C ARG A 475 -4.85 14.01 23.91
N ASN A 476 -5.99 14.08 23.24
CA ASN A 476 -6.07 14.65 21.91
C ASN A 476 -6.30 16.17 21.95
N GLY A 477 -5.82 16.89 20.93
CA GLY A 477 -5.84 18.34 20.84
C GLY A 477 -6.60 18.85 19.62
N GLY A 478 -7.58 19.74 19.81
CA GLY A 478 -8.16 20.55 18.75
C GLY A 478 -7.78 22.01 18.95
N THR A 479 -7.66 22.79 17.86
CA THR A 479 -7.53 24.25 17.97
C THR A 479 -8.82 24.86 18.53
N THR A 480 -9.95 24.32 18.09
CA THR A 480 -11.28 24.66 18.61
C THR A 480 -11.93 23.42 19.22
N GLY A 481 -12.85 23.64 20.16
CA GLY A 481 -13.50 22.54 20.87
C GLY A 481 -14.51 21.78 20.00
N PRO A 482 -14.63 20.46 20.17
CA PRO A 482 -13.90 19.61 21.11
C PRO A 482 -12.57 19.06 20.57
N GLY A 483 -11.69 18.70 21.49
CA GLY A 483 -10.42 18.03 21.21
C GLY A 483 -10.51 16.52 21.15
N GLY A 484 -11.41 15.91 21.94
CA GLY A 484 -11.61 14.46 21.96
C GLY A 484 -12.45 14.01 20.78
N ILE A 485 -13.77 14.03 20.94
CA ILE A 485 -14.74 13.59 19.94
C ILE A 485 -15.62 14.78 19.52
N HIS A 486 -15.57 15.13 18.24
CA HIS A 486 -16.53 16.04 17.61
C HIS A 486 -17.56 15.25 16.83
N ALA A 487 -18.85 15.47 17.13
CA ALA A 487 -19.95 14.86 16.39
C ALA A 487 -20.87 15.91 15.77
N ASP A 488 -21.18 15.76 14.48
CA ASP A 488 -22.13 16.60 13.74
C ASP A 488 -23.11 15.76 12.91
N LYS A 489 -24.38 15.74 13.32
CA LYS A 489 -25.43 14.93 12.68
C LYS A 489 -25.07 13.43 12.58
N ALA A 490 -24.14 12.97 13.40
CA ALA A 490 -23.74 11.57 13.50
C ALA A 490 -24.49 10.90 14.67
N ARG A 491 -24.79 9.61 14.54
CA ARG A 491 -25.21 8.77 15.66
C ARG A 491 -23.98 8.33 16.42
N VAL A 492 -23.85 8.70 17.69
CA VAL A 492 -22.71 8.32 18.52
C VAL A 492 -23.15 7.37 19.63
N THR A 493 -22.40 6.31 19.84
CA THR A 493 -22.57 5.36 20.94
C THR A 493 -21.22 5.12 21.58
N VAL A 494 -21.14 5.36 22.88
CA VAL A 494 -19.95 5.14 23.71
C VAL A 494 -20.41 4.25 24.86
N ASP A 495 -19.75 3.11 25.05
CA ASP A 495 -20.08 2.20 26.14
C ASP A 495 -19.55 2.70 27.49
N ASP A 496 -19.91 1.98 28.56
CA ASP A 496 -19.54 2.34 29.93
C ASP A 496 -18.08 2.05 30.29
N GLU A 497 -17.37 1.34 29.40
CA GLU A 497 -15.97 0.90 29.54
C GLU A 497 -15.01 1.70 28.62
N THR A 498 -15.52 2.68 27.86
CA THR A 498 -14.69 3.56 27.02
C THR A 498 -14.37 4.84 27.76
N ASP A 499 -13.07 5.16 27.83
CA ASP A 499 -12.57 6.38 28.46
C ASP A 499 -12.41 7.50 27.43
N VAL A 500 -12.94 8.68 27.73
CA VAL A 500 -12.77 9.90 26.91
C VAL A 500 -12.32 11.04 27.80
N ILE A 501 -11.02 11.11 28.06
CA ILE A 501 -10.43 12.00 29.07
C ILE A 501 -9.20 12.76 28.58
N GLU A 502 -8.85 13.81 29.33
CA GLU A 502 -7.63 14.61 29.11
C GLU A 502 -7.50 15.24 27.71
N ASN A 503 -8.60 15.40 26.97
CA ASN A 503 -8.56 16.03 25.65
C ASN A 503 -8.72 17.55 25.77
N ARG A 504 -8.07 18.29 24.87
CA ARG A 504 -8.05 19.76 24.87
C ARG A 504 -8.60 20.34 23.56
N PRO A 505 -9.43 21.40 23.60
CA PRO A 505 -9.82 22.15 24.80
C PRO A 505 -10.85 21.41 25.67
N THR A 506 -11.57 20.44 25.11
CA THR A 506 -12.61 19.66 25.81
C THR A 506 -12.68 18.23 25.26
N ASN A 507 -13.28 17.31 26.04
CA ASN A 507 -13.54 15.92 25.60
C ASN A 507 -14.57 15.87 24.46
N CYS A 508 -15.83 16.22 24.73
CA CYS A 508 -16.89 16.30 23.70
C CYS A 508 -17.66 17.62 23.67
N ALA A 509 -17.47 18.49 24.66
CA ALA A 509 -18.21 19.75 24.74
C ALA A 509 -17.87 20.63 23.52
N GLY A 510 -18.89 21.04 22.76
CA GLY A 510 -18.74 21.70 21.45
C GLY A 510 -19.19 20.82 20.27
N SER A 511 -19.49 19.53 20.50
CA SER A 511 -20.20 18.71 19.52
C SER A 511 -21.60 19.27 19.25
N ARG A 512 -22.08 19.14 18.01
CA ARG A 512 -23.41 19.61 17.58
C ARG A 512 -24.52 18.62 17.95
N VAL A 513 -24.14 17.41 18.33
CA VAL A 513 -25.03 16.40 18.92
C VAL A 513 -24.44 15.93 20.25
N PRO A 514 -25.27 15.54 21.24
CA PRO A 514 -24.77 15.01 22.49
C PRO A 514 -23.96 13.71 22.28
N VAL A 515 -22.81 13.62 22.97
CA VAL A 515 -22.05 12.38 23.09
C VAL A 515 -22.20 11.89 24.53
N THR A 516 -23.02 10.86 24.72
CA THR A 516 -23.22 10.24 26.03
C THR A 516 -21.94 9.53 26.48
N HIS A 517 -21.74 9.38 27.79
CA HIS A 517 -20.58 8.71 28.40
C HIS A 517 -19.19 9.30 28.07
N CYS A 518 -19.10 10.52 27.51
CA CYS A 518 -17.82 11.14 27.12
C CYS A 518 -16.92 11.66 28.28
N PHE A 519 -17.25 11.41 29.54
CA PHE A 519 -16.45 11.92 30.66
C PHE A 519 -16.11 10.83 31.67
N ARG A 520 -16.04 9.58 31.19
CA ARG A 520 -15.49 8.48 31.96
C ARG A 520 -14.02 8.32 31.64
#